data_AF-A0A6L7WRJ5-F1
#
_entry.id   AF-A0A6L7WRJ5-F1
#
_cell.length_a   1.000
_cell.length_b   1.000
_cell.length_c   1.000
_cell.angle_alpha   90.00
_cell.angle_beta   90.00
_cell.angle_gamma   90.00
#
_symmetry.space_group_name_H-M   'P 1'
#
loop_
_entity.id
_entity.type
_entity.pdbx_description
1 polymer ?
#
loop_
_entity_poly.entity_id
_entity_poly.type
_entity_poly.pdbx_seq_one_letter_code
_entity_poly.pdbx_strand_id
1 'polypeptide(L)'
;LDAPKINLHGASYGSHLGLTVLKQHGAHVDRAILCIVEGLDDTHKLPANTDRHFRHLGDLARTDRNLKREFPDLVSEMAEVLDAFEHQPQTVRFANVDARARVGKFALQLVLGNALGSIRAIRELPGFVRELARGDGATLARRVERRVTGPGIHGMQLAMDYASGASAERSRLIEAQRIDALLGDSFNLPFPFVGDDLGVDDLGDGFREPVQSDVPTLFCAGTLDGRTPIANAEAARRGFPHSHLVVVDGATHETPTLLLDAQTEFLQGRDPGVDRLVRPFAFNPFRAT
;
A
#
# COMPACT_ATOMS: atom_id res chain seq x y z
N LEU A 1 -7.12 -26.57 -18.11
CA LEU A 1 -7.08 -25.53 -19.16
C LEU A 1 -6.56 -26.07 -20.49
N ASP A 2 -5.81 -27.19 -20.53
CA ASP A 2 -5.32 -27.85 -21.76
C ASP A 2 -4.62 -26.92 -22.76
N ALA A 3 -4.07 -25.81 -22.24
CA ALA A 3 -3.38 -24.78 -22.99
C ALA A 3 -1.87 -24.91 -22.76
N PRO A 4 -1.04 -24.85 -23.82
CA PRO A 4 0.41 -24.97 -23.70
C PRO A 4 1.05 -23.75 -23.00
N LYS A 5 0.39 -22.59 -23.08
CA LYS A 5 0.74 -21.38 -22.36
C LYS A 5 -0.51 -20.70 -21.79
N ILE A 6 -0.33 -19.91 -20.75
CA ILE A 6 -1.38 -19.11 -20.13
C ILE A 6 -1.05 -17.61 -20.20
N ASN A 7 -2.09 -16.78 -20.18
CA ASN A 7 -1.97 -15.36 -19.86
C ASN A 7 -2.15 -15.17 -18.36
N LEU A 8 -1.22 -14.45 -17.74
CA LEU A 8 -1.23 -14.20 -16.30
C LEU A 8 -1.71 -12.78 -16.01
N HIS A 9 -2.61 -12.64 -15.04
CA HIS A 9 -2.98 -11.35 -14.48
C HIS A 9 -2.87 -11.41 -12.96
N GLY A 10 -1.99 -10.58 -12.40
CA GLY A 10 -1.72 -10.50 -10.98
C GLY A 10 -1.83 -9.06 -10.50
N ALA A 11 -2.45 -8.84 -9.34
CA ALA A 11 -2.51 -7.53 -8.71
C ALA A 11 -2.24 -7.67 -7.21
N SER A 12 -1.53 -6.69 -6.62
CA SER A 12 -1.16 -6.68 -5.20
C SER A 12 -0.33 -7.94 -4.89
N TYR A 13 -0.66 -8.71 -3.86
CA TYR A 13 -0.01 -10.01 -3.63
C TYR A 13 -0.07 -10.95 -4.87
N GLY A 14 -1.09 -10.83 -5.72
CA GLY A 14 -1.16 -11.55 -7.00
C GLY A 14 -0.03 -11.19 -7.97
N SER A 15 0.55 -9.98 -7.90
CA SER A 15 1.73 -9.64 -8.69
C SER A 15 2.99 -10.33 -8.15
N HIS A 16 3.11 -10.48 -6.83
CA HIS A 16 4.20 -11.22 -6.19
C HIS A 16 4.19 -12.70 -6.64
N LEU A 17 2.99 -13.32 -6.62
CA LEU A 17 2.80 -14.66 -7.20
C LEU A 17 3.09 -14.68 -8.71
N GLY A 18 2.65 -13.67 -9.46
CA GLY A 18 2.91 -13.55 -10.89
C GLY A 18 4.40 -13.50 -11.22
N LEU A 19 5.16 -12.70 -10.48
CA LEU A 19 6.62 -12.61 -10.58
C LEU A 19 7.29 -13.95 -10.25
N THR A 20 6.79 -14.66 -9.25
CA THR A 20 7.28 -16.01 -8.90
C THR A 20 7.04 -17.00 -10.03
N VAL A 21 5.83 -17.01 -10.62
CA VAL A 21 5.50 -17.84 -11.78
C VAL A 21 6.38 -17.51 -12.97
N LEU A 22 6.64 -16.24 -13.25
CA LEU A 22 7.53 -15.83 -14.34
C LEU A 22 8.97 -16.29 -14.09
N LYS A 23 9.46 -16.21 -12.85
CA LYS A 23 10.80 -16.65 -12.45
C LYS A 23 10.99 -18.18 -12.57
N GLN A 24 10.00 -18.96 -12.17
CA GLN A 24 10.11 -20.44 -12.10
C GLN A 24 9.56 -21.16 -13.33
N HIS A 25 8.57 -20.55 -14.00
CA HIS A 25 7.74 -21.20 -15.03
C HIS A 25 7.45 -20.30 -16.23
N GLY A 26 8.29 -19.28 -16.49
CA GLY A 26 8.09 -18.32 -17.57
C GLY A 26 7.89 -18.94 -18.96
N ALA A 27 8.45 -20.13 -19.22
CA ALA A 27 8.24 -20.86 -20.47
C ALA A 27 6.76 -21.23 -20.75
N HIS A 28 5.93 -21.28 -19.70
CA HIS A 28 4.50 -21.59 -19.78
C HIS A 28 3.60 -20.34 -19.75
N VAL A 29 4.18 -19.15 -19.80
CA VAL A 29 3.44 -17.88 -19.84
C VAL A 29 3.58 -17.26 -21.23
N ASP A 30 2.46 -16.86 -21.82
CA ASP A 30 2.45 -16.14 -23.09
C ASP A 30 2.63 -14.64 -22.86
N ARG A 31 1.83 -14.06 -21.97
CA ARG A 31 1.89 -12.65 -21.54
C ARG A 31 1.52 -12.50 -20.08
N ALA A 32 2.04 -11.48 -19.43
CA ALA A 32 1.70 -11.15 -18.05
C ALA A 32 1.24 -9.70 -17.89
N ILE A 33 0.22 -9.50 -17.05
CA ILE A 33 -0.21 -8.18 -16.59
C ILE A 33 -0.05 -8.16 -15.06
N LEU A 34 0.76 -7.23 -14.55
CA LEU A 34 1.09 -7.08 -13.14
C LEU A 34 0.73 -5.67 -12.66
N CYS A 35 -0.34 -5.54 -11.89
CA CYS A 35 -0.83 -4.26 -11.39
C CYS A 35 -0.51 -4.07 -9.91
N ILE A 36 -0.41 -2.80 -9.44
CA ILE A 36 -0.23 -2.43 -8.02
C ILE A 36 0.82 -3.35 -7.36
N VAL A 37 2.05 -3.22 -7.87
CA VAL A 37 3.06 -4.27 -7.81
C VAL A 37 3.68 -4.42 -6.43
N GLU A 38 3.57 -5.63 -5.89
CA GLU A 38 4.47 -6.15 -4.87
C GLU A 38 5.55 -7.02 -5.54
N GLY A 39 6.81 -6.57 -5.47
CA GLY A 39 7.98 -7.33 -5.87
C GLY A 39 8.33 -8.46 -4.89
N LEU A 40 9.30 -9.31 -5.26
CA LEU A 40 9.71 -10.47 -4.47
C LEU A 40 10.40 -10.09 -3.15
N ASP A 41 11.05 -8.92 -3.10
CA ASP A 41 11.62 -8.34 -1.87
C ASP A 41 10.75 -7.19 -1.32
N ASP A 42 9.46 -7.09 -1.66
CA ASP A 42 8.60 -5.96 -1.26
C ASP A 42 7.54 -6.29 -0.21
N THR A 43 7.48 -7.51 0.29
CA THR A 43 6.46 -7.92 1.27
C THR A 43 6.54 -7.07 2.53
N HIS A 44 7.72 -6.94 3.14
CA HIS A 44 7.92 -5.92 4.17
C HIS A 44 8.07 -4.54 3.53
N LYS A 45 7.32 -3.56 4.00
CA LYS A 45 7.20 -2.23 3.40
C LYS A 45 8.24 -1.29 3.99
N LEU A 46 8.91 -0.52 3.14
CA LEU A 46 9.85 0.50 3.58
C LEU A 46 9.11 1.70 4.22
N PRO A 47 9.43 2.12 5.45
CA PRO A 47 8.82 3.29 6.07
C PRO A 47 8.94 4.58 5.24
N ALA A 48 10.05 4.76 4.52
CA ALA A 48 10.23 5.92 3.62
C ALA A 48 9.18 5.99 2.50
N ASN A 49 8.56 4.86 2.11
CA ASN A 49 7.49 4.84 1.12
C ASN A 49 6.19 5.42 1.70
N THR A 50 5.87 5.13 2.96
CA THR A 50 4.68 5.70 3.61
C THR A 50 4.84 7.21 3.79
N ASP A 51 6.02 7.69 4.17
CA ASP A 51 6.29 9.12 4.30
C ASP A 51 6.23 9.85 2.96
N ARG A 52 6.77 9.24 1.90
CA ARG A 52 6.67 9.79 0.54
C ARG A 52 5.21 9.93 0.11
N HIS A 53 4.39 8.93 0.42
CA HIS A 53 2.97 8.97 0.12
C HIS A 53 2.26 10.10 0.88
N PHE A 54 2.48 10.25 2.19
CA PHE A 54 1.87 11.35 2.94
C PHE A 54 2.36 12.73 2.50
N ARG A 55 3.65 12.87 2.15
CA ARG A 55 4.17 14.11 1.54
C ARG A 55 3.46 14.44 0.23
N HIS A 56 3.25 13.44 -0.63
CA HIS A 56 2.49 13.63 -1.86
C HIS A 56 1.04 14.07 -1.59
N LEU A 57 0.36 13.47 -0.60
CA LEU A 57 -0.98 13.91 -0.19
C LEU A 57 -0.97 15.34 0.38
N GLY A 58 0.06 15.72 1.14
CA GLY A 58 0.26 17.08 1.63
C GLY A 58 0.44 18.09 0.50
N ASP A 59 1.20 17.76 -0.54
CA ASP A 59 1.35 18.59 -1.75
C ASP A 59 0.00 18.79 -2.46
N LEU A 60 -0.80 17.73 -2.58
CA LEU A 60 -2.15 17.82 -3.14
C LEU A 60 -3.06 18.71 -2.28
N ALA A 61 -3.03 18.56 -0.96
CA ALA A 61 -3.84 19.38 -0.05
C ALA A 61 -3.46 20.87 -0.13
N ARG A 62 -2.17 21.19 -0.27
CA ARG A 62 -1.67 22.57 -0.41
C ARG A 62 -2.13 23.26 -1.69
N THR A 63 -2.46 22.49 -2.73
CA THR A 63 -2.92 23.01 -4.02
C THR A 63 -4.43 22.91 -4.22
N ASP A 64 -5.12 22.14 -3.37
CA ASP A 64 -6.58 22.01 -3.37
C ASP A 64 -7.25 23.32 -2.92
N ARG A 65 -8.20 23.81 -3.72
CA ARG A 65 -8.87 25.10 -3.46
C ARG A 65 -9.68 25.11 -2.17
N ASN A 66 -10.20 23.96 -1.73
CA ASN A 66 -11.00 23.81 -0.53
C ASN A 66 -10.14 23.60 0.72
N LEU A 67 -8.90 23.12 0.57
CA LEU A 67 -8.04 22.78 1.70
C LEU A 67 -6.86 23.72 1.93
N LYS A 68 -6.31 24.35 0.89
CA LYS A 68 -5.05 25.10 0.97
C LYS A 68 -4.98 26.18 2.06
N ARG A 69 -6.13 26.75 2.45
CA ARG A 69 -6.22 27.75 3.53
C ARG A 69 -6.22 27.11 4.92
N GLU A 70 -6.80 25.94 5.03
CA GLU A 70 -7.03 25.23 6.29
C GLU A 70 -5.88 24.28 6.61
N PHE A 71 -5.23 23.72 5.60
CA PHE A 71 -4.15 22.73 5.72
C PHE A 71 -2.91 23.19 4.93
N PRO A 72 -2.18 24.21 5.41
CA PRO A 72 -0.94 24.65 4.77
C PRO A 72 0.15 23.58 4.83
N ASP A 73 0.17 22.78 5.90
CA ASP A 73 1.04 21.63 6.10
C ASP A 73 0.30 20.48 6.79
N LEU A 74 -0.36 19.63 5.99
CA LEU A 74 -1.07 18.46 6.49
C LEU A 74 -0.15 17.45 7.20
N VAL A 75 1.11 17.33 6.75
CA VAL A 75 2.04 16.33 7.30
C VAL A 75 2.52 16.76 8.69
N SER A 76 2.78 18.05 8.90
CA SER A 76 3.07 18.58 10.24
C SER A 76 1.90 18.36 11.19
N GLU A 77 0.66 18.66 10.76
CA GLU A 77 -0.53 18.46 11.60
C GLU A 77 -0.72 16.97 11.98
N MET A 78 -0.43 16.04 11.05
CA MET A 78 -0.41 14.61 11.34
C MET A 78 0.63 14.23 12.40
N ALA A 79 1.85 14.79 12.31
CA ALA A 79 2.93 14.52 13.25
C ALA A 79 2.59 15.03 14.65
N GLU A 80 2.03 16.24 14.76
CA GLU A 80 1.56 16.83 16.02
C GLU A 80 0.46 15.97 16.66
N VAL A 81 -0.50 15.50 15.87
CA VAL A 81 -1.54 14.58 16.37
C VAL A 81 -0.93 13.27 16.88
N LEU A 82 0.02 12.68 16.14
CA LEU A 82 0.68 11.45 16.58
C LEU A 82 1.49 11.64 17.87
N ASP A 83 2.16 12.78 18.03
CA ASP A 83 2.90 13.14 19.23
C ASP A 83 1.97 13.38 20.43
N ALA A 84 0.84 14.04 20.21
CA ALA A 84 -0.19 14.21 21.24
C ALA A 84 -0.73 12.85 21.72
N PHE A 85 -0.93 11.89 20.81
CA PHE A 85 -1.38 10.53 21.14
C PHE A 85 -0.29 9.67 21.82
N GLU A 86 0.99 10.00 21.67
CA GLU A 86 2.07 9.38 22.43
C GLU A 86 2.02 9.81 23.90
N HIS A 87 1.94 11.12 24.13
CA HIS A 87 1.97 11.71 25.47
C HIS A 87 0.65 11.53 26.22
N GLN A 88 -0.49 11.62 25.51
CA GLN A 88 -1.82 11.53 26.09
C GLN A 88 -2.74 10.61 25.26
N PRO A 89 -2.60 9.27 25.41
CA PRO A 89 -3.48 8.33 24.75
C PRO A 89 -4.96 8.58 25.08
N GLN A 90 -5.80 8.58 24.04
CA GLN A 90 -7.23 8.86 24.17
C GLN A 90 -8.02 7.58 24.43
N THR A 91 -9.11 7.67 25.20
CA THR A 91 -10.04 6.55 25.37
C THR A 91 -11.25 6.75 24.47
N VAL A 92 -11.47 5.82 23.54
CA VAL A 92 -12.63 5.83 22.65
C VAL A 92 -13.66 4.80 23.11
N ARG A 93 -14.95 5.14 23.00
CA ARG A 93 -16.06 4.23 23.27
C ARG A 93 -16.61 3.71 21.95
N PHE A 94 -16.84 2.40 21.87
CA PHE A 94 -17.41 1.77 20.68
C PHE A 94 -18.93 1.96 20.63
N ALA A 95 -19.48 2.05 19.42
CA ALA A 95 -20.89 2.37 19.22
C ALA A 95 -21.78 1.13 19.19
N ASN A 96 -21.28 0.00 18.68
CA ASN A 96 -22.05 -1.22 18.43
C ASN A 96 -21.74 -2.34 19.43
N VAL A 97 -20.67 -2.20 20.23
CA VAL A 97 -20.32 -3.12 21.31
C VAL A 97 -20.04 -2.32 22.59
N ASP A 98 -20.41 -2.87 23.75
CA ASP A 98 -20.15 -2.21 25.05
C ASP A 98 -18.68 -2.42 25.48
N ALA A 99 -17.79 -1.76 24.76
CA ALA A 99 -16.36 -1.79 25.03
C ALA A 99 -15.73 -0.41 24.78
N ARG A 100 -14.53 -0.24 25.34
CA ARG A 100 -13.70 0.95 25.17
C ARG A 100 -12.29 0.50 24.81
N ALA A 101 -11.59 1.33 24.05
CA ALA A 101 -10.18 1.12 23.76
C ALA A 101 -9.37 2.36 24.13
N ARG A 102 -8.19 2.14 24.71
CA ARG A 102 -7.17 3.18 24.87
C ARG A 102 -6.32 3.20 23.62
N VAL A 103 -6.30 4.33 22.93
CA VAL A 103 -5.62 4.53 21.65
C VAL A 103 -4.45 5.47 21.88
N GLY A 104 -3.23 4.94 21.81
CA GLY A 104 -2.00 5.73 21.76
C GLY A 104 -1.46 5.88 20.34
N LYS A 105 -0.27 6.48 20.20
CA LYS A 105 0.38 6.72 18.90
C LYS A 105 0.42 5.48 18.02
N PHE A 106 0.89 4.35 18.53
CA PHE A 106 1.01 3.11 17.75
C PHE A 106 -0.32 2.66 17.13
N ALA A 107 -1.40 2.64 17.91
CA ALA A 107 -2.72 2.27 17.41
C ALA A 107 -3.24 3.28 16.36
N LEU A 108 -2.93 4.57 16.53
CA LEU A 108 -3.25 5.59 15.54
C LEU A 108 -2.41 5.43 14.26
N GLN A 109 -1.14 5.07 14.35
CA GLN A 109 -0.29 4.77 13.19
C GLN A 109 -0.86 3.61 12.36
N LEU A 110 -1.38 2.56 13.01
CA LEU A 110 -2.09 1.46 12.32
C LEU A 110 -3.36 1.94 11.61
N VAL A 111 -4.12 2.86 12.23
CA VAL A 111 -5.32 3.45 11.61
C VAL A 111 -4.95 4.29 10.38
N LEU A 112 -3.88 5.09 10.46
CA LEU A 112 -3.39 5.91 9.36
C LEU A 112 -2.78 5.05 8.24
N GLY A 113 -2.03 4.00 8.59
CA GLY A 113 -1.49 3.04 7.62
C GLY A 113 -2.59 2.38 6.79
N ASN A 114 -3.75 2.10 7.39
CA ASN A 114 -4.90 1.58 6.63
C ASN A 114 -5.42 2.54 5.56
N ALA A 115 -5.20 3.85 5.71
CA ALA A 115 -5.62 4.82 4.71
C ALA A 115 -4.82 4.73 3.40
N LEU A 116 -3.59 4.23 3.43
CA LEU A 116 -2.62 4.27 2.32
C LEU A 116 -3.08 3.56 1.03
N GLY A 117 -4.06 2.66 1.11
CA GLY A 117 -4.62 1.96 -0.06
C GLY A 117 -6.02 2.43 -0.46
N SER A 118 -6.70 3.22 0.37
CA SER A 118 -8.14 3.46 0.23
C SER A 118 -8.43 4.87 -0.25
N ILE A 119 -9.06 4.97 -1.42
CA ILE A 119 -9.51 6.25 -1.97
C ILE A 119 -10.42 7.02 -1.01
N ARG A 120 -11.30 6.30 -0.29
CA ARG A 120 -12.20 6.93 0.69
C ARG A 120 -11.40 7.52 1.85
N ALA A 121 -10.50 6.74 2.43
CA ALA A 121 -9.73 7.17 3.59
C ALA A 121 -8.79 8.33 3.24
N ILE A 122 -8.16 8.30 2.06
CA ILE A 122 -7.32 9.39 1.54
C ILE A 122 -8.13 10.68 1.39
N ARG A 123 -9.34 10.61 0.80
CA ARG A 123 -10.21 11.78 0.65
C ARG A 123 -10.64 12.39 1.98
N GLU A 124 -10.83 11.55 2.99
CA GLU A 124 -11.21 11.96 4.35
C GLU A 124 -10.02 12.41 5.21
N LEU A 125 -8.78 12.16 4.79
CA LEU A 125 -7.58 12.29 5.63
C LEU A 125 -7.44 13.69 6.27
N PRO A 126 -7.56 14.83 5.54
CA PRO A 126 -7.39 16.15 6.16
C PRO A 126 -8.42 16.42 7.26
N GLY A 127 -9.69 16.11 7.00
CA GLY A 127 -10.76 16.26 7.99
C GLY A 127 -10.55 15.35 9.21
N PHE A 128 -10.10 14.11 8.99
CA PHE A 128 -9.81 13.17 10.06
C PHE A 128 -8.65 13.65 10.95
N VAL A 129 -7.57 14.19 10.37
CA VAL A 129 -6.45 14.75 11.13
C VAL A 129 -6.90 15.94 11.98
N ARG A 130 -7.71 16.85 11.40
CA ARG A 130 -8.26 17.99 12.13
C ARG A 130 -9.21 17.60 13.26
N GLU A 131 -10.02 16.55 13.06
CA GLU A 131 -10.90 15.98 14.07
C GLU A 131 -10.07 15.58 15.31
N LEU A 132 -9.00 14.81 15.07
CA LEU A 132 -8.09 14.34 16.12
C LEU A 132 -7.36 15.50 16.82
N ALA A 133 -6.88 16.48 16.07
CA ALA A 133 -6.21 17.66 16.61
C ALA A 133 -7.11 18.48 17.57
N ARG A 134 -8.43 18.45 17.34
CA ARG A 134 -9.43 19.09 18.20
C ARG A 134 -9.89 18.21 19.37
N GLY A 135 -9.38 16.99 19.48
CA GLY A 135 -9.82 16.02 20.48
C GLY A 135 -11.19 15.41 20.19
N ASP A 136 -11.71 15.55 18.97
CA ASP A 136 -12.88 14.79 18.53
C ASP A 136 -12.41 13.40 18.07
N GLY A 137 -12.97 12.38 18.70
CA GLY A 137 -12.58 10.98 18.51
C GLY A 137 -13.64 10.15 17.82
N ALA A 138 -14.71 10.73 17.28
CA ALA A 138 -15.85 9.97 16.76
C ALA A 138 -15.47 9.06 15.58
N THR A 139 -14.72 9.57 14.60
CA THR A 139 -14.22 8.80 13.46
C THR A 139 -13.14 7.82 13.90
N LEU A 140 -12.27 8.20 14.84
CA LEU A 140 -11.29 7.29 15.41
C LEU A 140 -11.96 6.10 16.08
N ALA A 141 -12.98 6.34 16.91
CA ALA A 141 -13.74 5.32 17.60
C ALA A 141 -14.32 4.30 16.61
N ARG A 142 -14.96 4.76 15.53
CA ARG A 142 -15.51 3.88 14.48
C ARG A 142 -14.42 3.08 13.76
N ARG A 143 -13.27 3.69 13.43
CA ARG A 143 -12.16 3.01 12.74
C ARG A 143 -11.51 1.95 13.62
N VAL A 144 -11.30 2.24 14.91
CA VAL A 144 -10.76 1.30 15.89
C VAL A 144 -11.75 0.17 16.17
N GLU A 145 -13.03 0.48 16.39
CA GLU A 145 -14.08 -0.51 16.58
C GLU A 145 -14.12 -1.50 15.41
N ARG A 146 -14.18 -1.00 14.17
CA ARG A 146 -14.18 -1.86 12.96
C ARG A 146 -12.96 -2.78 12.91
N ARG A 147 -11.81 -2.34 13.40
CA ARG A 147 -10.58 -3.14 13.40
C ARG A 147 -10.60 -4.21 14.49
N VAL A 148 -11.15 -3.90 15.67
CA VAL A 148 -11.25 -4.81 16.83
C VAL A 148 -12.35 -5.85 16.63
N THR A 149 -13.50 -5.46 16.07
CA THR A 149 -14.65 -6.35 15.86
C THR A 149 -14.66 -6.99 14.46
N GLY A 150 -13.75 -6.58 13.59
CA GLY A 150 -13.62 -7.12 12.25
C GLY A 150 -12.95 -8.50 12.24
N PRO A 151 -12.84 -9.13 11.06
CA PRO A 151 -12.07 -10.36 10.92
C PRO A 151 -10.64 -10.15 11.43
N GLY A 152 -10.15 -11.12 12.19
CA GLY A 152 -8.76 -11.17 12.65
C GLY A 152 -7.78 -11.34 11.48
N ILE A 153 -6.50 -11.42 11.80
CA ILE A 153 -5.48 -11.70 10.78
C ILE A 153 -5.66 -13.15 10.30
N HIS A 154 -5.72 -13.34 8.98
CA HIS A 154 -5.86 -14.68 8.39
C HIS A 154 -4.54 -15.45 8.48
N GLY A 155 -4.57 -16.69 8.98
CA GLY A 155 -3.38 -17.53 9.11
C GLY A 155 -2.65 -17.78 7.78
N MET A 156 -3.39 -17.92 6.68
CA MET A 156 -2.79 -18.00 5.33
C MET A 156 -2.00 -16.74 4.99
N GLN A 157 -2.55 -15.55 5.27
CA GLN A 157 -1.85 -14.29 4.99
C GLN A 157 -0.55 -14.20 5.80
N LEU A 158 -0.60 -14.52 7.10
CA LEU A 158 0.59 -14.54 7.95
C LEU A 158 1.66 -15.51 7.45
N ALA A 159 1.26 -16.73 7.09
CA ALA A 159 2.15 -17.74 6.54
C ALA A 159 2.83 -17.26 5.25
N MET A 160 2.06 -16.67 4.33
CA MET A 160 2.58 -16.17 3.06
C MET A 160 3.50 -14.95 3.25
N ASP A 161 3.11 -14.00 4.10
CA ASP A 161 3.92 -12.82 4.38
C ASP A 161 5.24 -13.21 5.08
N TYR A 162 5.21 -14.17 6.01
CA TYR A 162 6.41 -14.70 6.66
C TYR A 162 7.33 -15.40 5.65
N ALA A 163 6.80 -16.32 4.84
CA ALA A 163 7.59 -17.04 3.84
C ALA A 163 8.24 -16.09 2.81
N SER A 164 7.49 -15.07 2.38
CA SER A 164 7.95 -14.08 1.40
C SER A 164 8.96 -13.11 2.02
N GLY A 165 8.71 -12.65 3.25
CA GLY A 165 9.64 -11.93 4.11
C GLY A 165 10.33 -10.72 3.46
N ALA A 166 11.56 -10.46 3.88
CA ALA A 166 12.42 -9.45 3.29
C ALA A 166 13.89 -9.85 3.40
N SER A 167 14.69 -9.39 2.46
CA SER A 167 16.15 -9.56 2.47
C SER A 167 16.75 -8.90 3.71
N ALA A 168 17.96 -9.35 4.08
CA ALA A 168 18.71 -8.72 5.17
C ALA A 168 19.01 -7.24 4.90
N GLU A 169 19.28 -6.88 3.63
CA GLU A 169 19.49 -5.48 3.23
C GLU A 169 18.24 -4.65 3.47
N ARG A 170 17.09 -5.12 2.98
CA ARG A 170 15.82 -4.42 3.18
C ARG A 170 15.45 -4.30 4.65
N SER A 171 15.66 -5.35 5.43
CA SER A 171 15.41 -5.32 6.87
C SER A 171 16.26 -4.25 7.58
N ARG A 172 17.53 -4.07 7.20
CA ARG A 172 18.36 -2.97 7.71
C ARG A 172 17.84 -1.60 7.29
N LEU A 173 17.34 -1.47 6.06
CA LEU A 173 16.72 -0.22 5.60
C LEU A 173 15.46 0.11 6.39
N ILE A 174 14.61 -0.88 6.68
CA ILE A 174 13.42 -0.70 7.51
C ILE A 174 13.81 -0.23 8.91
N GLU A 175 14.78 -0.89 9.54
CA GLU A 175 15.27 -0.52 10.88
C GLU A 175 15.85 0.89 10.93
N ALA A 176 16.60 1.30 9.90
CA ALA A 176 17.13 2.66 9.81
C ALA A 176 16.02 3.69 9.58
N GLN A 177 15.06 3.40 8.70
CA GLN A 177 14.01 4.34 8.32
C GLN A 177 12.92 4.51 9.39
N ARG A 178 12.63 3.46 10.19
CA ARG A 178 11.51 3.50 11.15
C ARG A 178 11.69 4.51 12.28
N ILE A 179 12.90 4.98 12.53
CA ILE A 179 13.22 5.90 13.64
C ILE A 179 12.55 7.26 13.41
N ASP A 180 12.65 7.78 12.18
CA ASP A 180 12.16 9.12 11.83
C ASP A 180 10.83 9.09 11.06
N ALA A 181 10.40 7.91 10.61
CA ALA A 181 9.19 7.78 9.82
C ALA A 181 7.92 8.07 10.62
N LEU A 182 6.95 8.72 9.98
CA LEU A 182 5.71 9.17 10.63
C LEU A 182 4.92 7.99 11.23
N LEU A 183 4.88 6.86 10.51
CA LEU A 183 4.23 5.64 10.96
C LEU A 183 5.20 4.65 11.63
N GLY A 184 6.47 5.01 11.80
CA GLY A 184 7.52 4.07 12.17
C GLY A 184 7.46 2.82 11.31
N ASP A 185 7.46 1.65 11.95
CA ASP A 185 7.32 0.36 11.27
C ASP A 185 5.92 -0.27 11.44
N SER A 186 4.90 0.52 11.83
CA SER A 186 3.57 -0.02 12.13
C SER A 186 2.94 -0.75 10.94
N PHE A 187 3.35 -0.42 9.73
CA PHE A 187 2.82 -0.99 8.50
C PHE A 187 3.24 -2.44 8.25
N ASN A 188 4.31 -2.89 8.91
CA ASN A 188 4.80 -4.28 8.86
C ASN A 188 4.28 -5.14 10.01
N LEU A 189 3.45 -4.61 10.91
CA LEU A 189 2.84 -5.42 11.97
C LEU A 189 2.07 -6.60 11.36
N PRO A 190 2.34 -7.86 11.78
CA PRO A 190 3.00 -8.22 13.03
C PRO A 190 4.47 -8.64 12.94
N PHE A 191 5.15 -8.43 11.81
CA PHE A 191 6.57 -8.73 11.67
C PHE A 191 7.45 -7.62 12.26
N PRO A 192 8.59 -7.95 12.89
CA PRO A 192 9.18 -9.30 13.05
C PRO A 192 8.72 -10.07 14.30
N PHE A 193 7.64 -9.63 14.98
CA PHE A 193 7.21 -10.24 16.25
C PHE A 193 6.58 -11.63 16.11
N VAL A 194 6.11 -11.96 14.90
CA VAL A 194 5.65 -13.30 14.53
C VAL A 194 6.77 -13.97 13.74
N GLY A 195 7.21 -15.14 14.21
CA GLY A 195 8.38 -15.84 13.70
C GLY A 195 8.10 -17.30 13.34
N ASP A 196 9.12 -18.13 13.50
CA ASP A 196 9.18 -19.55 13.12
C ASP A 196 8.04 -20.41 13.71
N ASP A 197 7.40 -19.94 14.79
CA ASP A 197 6.22 -20.56 15.40
C ASP A 197 5.02 -20.71 14.43
N LEU A 198 5.04 -20.01 13.28
CA LEU A 198 4.06 -20.21 12.20
C LEU A 198 4.20 -21.57 11.49
N GLY A 199 5.33 -22.27 11.65
CA GLY A 199 5.57 -23.56 11.01
C GLY A 199 5.74 -23.48 9.48
N VAL A 200 6.23 -22.34 8.99
CA VAL A 200 6.47 -22.06 7.58
C VAL A 200 7.93 -21.64 7.43
N ASP A 201 8.58 -22.06 6.35
CA ASP A 201 9.98 -21.71 6.08
C ASP A 201 10.08 -20.36 5.34
N ASP A 202 11.15 -19.61 5.63
CA ASP A 202 11.57 -18.46 4.81
C ASP A 202 11.99 -18.94 3.41
N LEU A 203 11.52 -18.28 2.35
CA LEU A 203 11.85 -18.66 0.96
C LEU A 203 13.31 -18.32 0.58
N GLY A 204 14.02 -17.55 1.41
CA GLY A 204 15.44 -17.25 1.27
C GLY A 204 15.76 -16.12 0.30
N ASP A 205 17.00 -15.63 0.36
CA ASP A 205 17.47 -14.51 -0.47
C ASP A 205 17.41 -14.83 -1.98
N GLY A 206 17.66 -16.08 -2.37
CA GLY A 206 17.56 -16.52 -3.76
C GLY A 206 16.14 -16.38 -4.34
N PHE A 207 15.10 -16.55 -3.51
CA PHE A 207 13.72 -16.26 -3.93
C PHE A 207 13.53 -14.78 -4.24
N ARG A 208 14.09 -13.89 -3.40
CA ARG A 208 13.93 -12.43 -3.47
C ARG A 208 14.75 -11.75 -4.56
N GLU A 209 15.70 -12.47 -5.18
CA GLU A 209 16.48 -11.91 -6.30
C GLU A 209 15.59 -11.38 -7.44
N PRO A 210 16.00 -10.27 -8.09
CA PRO A 210 15.25 -9.67 -9.19
C PRO A 210 14.91 -10.66 -10.30
N VAL A 211 13.65 -10.65 -10.74
CA VAL A 211 13.17 -11.53 -11.82
C VAL A 211 13.75 -11.10 -13.15
N GLN A 212 14.29 -12.05 -13.91
CA GLN A 212 14.66 -11.89 -15.31
C GLN A 212 13.67 -12.66 -16.18
N SER A 213 13.06 -12.03 -17.18
CA SER A 213 12.07 -12.69 -18.02
C SER A 213 11.88 -11.99 -19.37
N ASP A 214 11.94 -12.77 -20.45
CA ASP A 214 11.62 -12.32 -21.81
C ASP A 214 10.11 -12.34 -22.12
N VAL A 215 9.27 -12.77 -21.17
CA VAL A 215 7.81 -12.77 -21.34
C VAL A 215 7.33 -11.32 -21.45
N PRO A 216 6.60 -10.95 -22.52
CA PRO A 216 5.98 -9.63 -22.61
C PRO A 216 5.14 -9.35 -21.37
N THR A 217 5.42 -8.24 -20.69
CA THR A 217 4.79 -7.93 -19.40
C THR A 217 4.30 -6.49 -19.33
N LEU A 218 3.02 -6.31 -19.05
CA LEU A 218 2.40 -5.01 -18.78
C LEU A 218 2.35 -4.76 -17.28
N PHE A 219 2.97 -3.68 -16.83
CA PHE A 219 2.89 -3.21 -15.46
C PHE A 219 1.87 -2.06 -15.36
N CYS A 220 1.09 -2.03 -14.28
CA CYS A 220 0.20 -0.91 -13.99
C CYS A 220 0.38 -0.41 -12.56
N ALA A 221 0.44 0.90 -12.36
CA ALA A 221 0.60 1.48 -11.02
C ALA A 221 -0.26 2.74 -10.83
N GLY A 222 -0.69 3.00 -9.61
CA GLY A 222 -1.47 4.18 -9.25
C GLY A 222 -0.63 5.22 -8.49
N THR A 223 -0.80 6.51 -8.77
CA THR A 223 -0.02 7.56 -8.07
C THR A 223 -0.42 7.77 -6.62
N LEU A 224 -1.63 7.34 -6.24
CA LEU A 224 -2.15 7.39 -4.87
C LEU A 224 -2.15 6.00 -4.21
N ASP A 225 -1.39 5.05 -4.73
CA ASP A 225 -1.17 3.77 -4.05
C ASP A 225 0.01 3.90 -3.08
N GLY A 226 -0.29 3.97 -1.78
CA GLY A 226 0.69 3.97 -0.70
C GLY A 226 1.05 2.57 -0.19
N ARG A 227 0.43 1.50 -0.69
CA ARG A 227 0.71 0.09 -0.32
C ARG A 227 1.79 -0.50 -1.23
N THR A 228 1.67 -0.25 -2.53
CA THR A 228 2.56 -0.73 -3.58
C THR A 228 2.93 0.44 -4.48
N PRO A 229 3.88 1.29 -4.07
CA PRO A 229 4.21 2.51 -4.79
C PRO A 229 4.75 2.21 -6.19
N ILE A 230 4.66 3.18 -7.10
CA ILE A 230 5.14 3.08 -8.48
C ILE A 230 6.60 2.57 -8.56
N ALA A 231 7.43 2.95 -7.59
CA ALA A 231 8.82 2.50 -7.49
C ALA A 231 8.98 0.97 -7.45
N ASN A 232 7.99 0.22 -6.92
CA ASN A 232 8.01 -1.24 -6.94
C ASN A 232 7.88 -1.77 -8.38
N ALA A 233 6.96 -1.23 -9.17
CA ALA A 233 6.79 -1.58 -10.58
C ALA A 233 8.04 -1.19 -11.40
N GLU A 234 8.60 -0.01 -11.13
CA GLU A 234 9.85 0.45 -11.77
C GLU A 234 11.05 -0.44 -11.43
N ALA A 235 11.15 -0.93 -10.20
CA ALA A 235 12.20 -1.86 -9.78
C ALA A 235 12.01 -3.24 -10.41
N ALA A 236 10.80 -3.79 -10.34
CA ALA A 236 10.47 -5.11 -10.87
C ALA A 236 10.72 -5.20 -12.38
N ARG A 237 10.31 -4.18 -13.15
CA ARG A 237 10.42 -4.20 -14.62
C ARG A 237 11.84 -4.12 -15.17
N ARG A 238 12.86 -3.86 -14.34
CA ARG A 238 14.27 -3.75 -14.78
C ARG A 238 14.81 -5.04 -15.40
N GLY A 239 14.31 -6.21 -14.97
CA GLY A 239 14.67 -7.50 -15.56
C GLY A 239 13.76 -7.96 -16.70
N PHE A 240 12.93 -7.06 -17.25
CA PHE A 240 11.98 -7.36 -18.31
C PHE A 240 12.24 -6.49 -19.54
N PRO A 241 13.02 -6.97 -20.53
CA PRO A 241 13.32 -6.20 -21.75
C PRO A 241 12.07 -5.89 -22.58
N HIS A 242 11.01 -6.69 -22.45
CA HIS A 242 9.74 -6.54 -23.15
C HIS A 242 8.62 -6.09 -22.21
N SER A 243 8.88 -4.99 -21.47
CA SER A 243 7.91 -4.46 -20.52
C SER A 243 7.40 -3.05 -20.83
N HIS A 244 6.11 -2.85 -20.55
CA HIS A 244 5.42 -1.57 -20.62
C HIS A 244 4.91 -1.18 -19.24
N LEU A 245 4.95 0.10 -18.85
CA LEU A 245 4.41 0.56 -17.57
C LEU A 245 3.34 1.63 -17.83
N VAL A 246 2.12 1.38 -17.37
CA VAL A 246 1.04 2.38 -17.36
C VAL A 246 0.86 2.96 -15.96
N VAL A 247 0.99 4.28 -15.85
CA VAL A 247 0.73 5.01 -14.60
C VAL A 247 -0.66 5.63 -14.63
N VAL A 248 -1.46 5.38 -13.60
CA VAL A 248 -2.82 5.93 -13.47
C VAL A 248 -2.83 7.00 -12.37
N ASP A 249 -2.86 8.26 -12.78
CA ASP A 249 -2.96 9.40 -11.85
C ASP A 249 -4.26 9.31 -11.07
N GLY A 250 -4.19 9.50 -9.75
CA GLY A 250 -5.36 9.46 -8.87
C GLY A 250 -5.84 8.04 -8.51
N ALA A 251 -5.23 6.99 -9.06
CA ALA A 251 -5.53 5.63 -8.65
C ALA A 251 -4.78 5.26 -7.36
N THR A 252 -5.52 4.59 -6.48
CA THR A 252 -5.11 3.98 -5.21
C THR A 252 -5.09 2.44 -5.33
N HIS A 253 -4.65 1.76 -4.28
CA HIS A 253 -4.64 0.29 -4.22
C HIS A 253 -6.03 -0.35 -4.41
N GLU A 254 -7.10 0.30 -3.93
CA GLU A 254 -8.48 -0.21 -4.03
C GLU A 254 -9.21 0.17 -5.33
N THR A 255 -8.62 1.05 -6.15
CA THR A 255 -9.29 1.58 -7.35
C THR A 255 -8.74 0.94 -8.61
N PRO A 256 -9.48 0.98 -9.74
CA PRO A 256 -9.08 0.24 -10.93
C PRO A 256 -7.74 0.73 -11.53
N THR A 257 -6.71 -0.09 -11.37
CA THR A 257 -5.66 -0.32 -12.37
C THR A 257 -6.09 -1.35 -13.42
N LEU A 258 -7.37 -1.76 -13.39
CA LEU A 258 -8.02 -2.48 -14.47
C LEU A 258 -8.21 -1.50 -15.62
N LEU A 259 -7.32 -1.58 -16.59
CA LEU A 259 -7.28 -0.75 -17.78
C LEU A 259 -7.80 -1.57 -18.95
N LEU A 260 -9.12 -1.83 -18.97
CA LEU A 260 -9.73 -2.84 -19.84
C LEU A 260 -9.25 -2.73 -21.30
N ASP A 261 -9.22 -1.53 -21.87
CA ASP A 261 -8.78 -1.33 -23.25
C ASP A 261 -7.29 -1.63 -23.42
N ALA A 262 -6.42 -0.97 -22.65
CA ALA A 262 -4.96 -1.15 -22.72
C ALA A 262 -4.52 -2.60 -22.41
N GLN A 263 -5.16 -3.25 -21.45
CA GLN A 263 -4.93 -4.65 -21.10
C GLN A 263 -5.41 -5.59 -22.22
N THR A 264 -6.54 -5.29 -22.86
CA THR A 264 -7.04 -6.07 -24.00
C THR A 264 -6.12 -5.95 -25.20
N GLU A 265 -5.70 -4.74 -25.56
CA GLU A 265 -4.73 -4.48 -26.63
C GLU A 265 -3.43 -5.26 -26.39
N PHE A 266 -2.92 -5.18 -25.15
CA PHE A 266 -1.72 -5.89 -24.73
C PHE A 266 -1.84 -7.42 -24.86
N LEU A 267 -2.96 -7.99 -24.40
CA LEU A 267 -3.21 -9.44 -24.49
C LEU A 267 -3.35 -9.92 -25.93
N GLN A 268 -3.76 -9.04 -26.85
CA GLN A 268 -3.84 -9.32 -28.28
C GLN A 268 -2.51 -9.10 -29.02
N GLY A 269 -1.44 -8.79 -28.29
CA GLY A 269 -0.11 -8.57 -28.85
C GLY A 269 0.12 -7.22 -29.49
N ARG A 270 -0.74 -6.25 -29.18
CA ARG A 270 -0.63 -4.88 -29.65
C ARG A 270 -0.07 -3.96 -28.56
N ASP A 271 0.37 -2.80 -28.99
CA ASP A 271 0.81 -1.73 -28.09
C ASP A 271 -0.40 -1.26 -27.24
N PRO A 272 -0.28 -1.20 -25.91
CA PRO A 272 -1.33 -0.64 -25.04
C PRO A 272 -1.76 0.78 -25.42
N GLY A 273 -0.92 1.54 -26.14
CA GLY A 273 -1.22 2.86 -26.69
C GLY A 273 -1.27 3.99 -25.66
N VAL A 274 -0.93 3.71 -24.41
CA VAL A 274 -0.94 4.67 -23.29
C VAL A 274 0.18 4.38 -22.31
N ASP A 275 0.89 5.42 -21.89
CA ASP A 275 1.86 5.34 -20.77
C ASP A 275 1.25 5.89 -19.47
N ARG A 276 0.25 6.77 -19.60
CA ARG A 276 -0.33 7.49 -18.49
C ARG A 276 -1.81 7.74 -18.71
N LEU A 277 -2.61 7.55 -17.65
CA LEU A 277 -4.04 7.82 -17.62
C LEU A 277 -4.37 8.71 -16.43
N VAL A 278 -5.40 9.54 -16.56
CA VAL A 278 -5.83 10.44 -15.48
C VAL A 278 -7.16 9.99 -14.91
N ARG A 279 -7.20 9.75 -13.60
CA ARG A 279 -8.44 9.62 -12.83
C ARG A 279 -8.61 10.83 -11.92
N PRO A 280 -9.75 11.55 -12.01
CA PRO A 280 -10.00 12.70 -11.15
C PRO A 280 -9.92 12.32 -9.66
N PHE A 281 -9.11 13.09 -8.93
CA PHE A 281 -8.99 13.03 -7.49
C PHE A 281 -9.35 14.40 -6.89
N ALA A 282 -10.08 14.37 -5.79
CA ALA A 282 -10.37 15.53 -4.95
C ALA A 282 -10.57 15.03 -3.52
N PHE A 283 -10.07 15.79 -2.55
CA PHE A 283 -10.37 15.54 -1.15
C PHE A 283 -11.84 15.85 -0.85
N ASN A 284 -12.34 15.33 0.28
CA ASN A 284 -13.65 15.73 0.76
C ASN A 284 -13.64 17.22 1.12
N PRO A 285 -14.73 17.97 0.84
CA PRO A 285 -14.83 19.35 1.26
C PRO A 285 -14.66 19.47 2.76
N PHE A 286 -13.72 20.29 3.20
CA PHE A 286 -13.55 20.64 4.60
C PHE A 286 -14.34 21.91 4.91
N ARG A 287 -15.11 21.90 6.00
CA ARG A 287 -15.77 23.09 6.54
C ARG A 287 -15.21 23.34 7.92
N ALA A 288 -14.58 24.49 8.13
CA ALA A 288 -14.22 24.94 9.47
C ALA A 288 -15.51 25.21 10.25
N THR A 289 -15.97 24.23 11.03
CA THR A 289 -16.89 24.46 12.16
C THR A 289 -16.09 24.84 13.38
#